data_AF-A0A9J6QKW2-F1
#
_entry.id   AF-A0A9J6QKW2-F1
#
_cell.length_a   1.000
_cell.length_b   1.000
_cell.length_c   1.000
_cell.angle_alpha   90.00
_cell.angle_beta   90.00
_cell.angle_gamma   90.00
#
_symmetry.space_group_name_H-M   'P 1'
#
loop_
_entity.id
_entity.type
_entity.pdbx_description
1 polymer ?
#
loop_
_entity_poly.entity_id
_entity_poly.type
_entity_poly.pdbx_seq_one_letter_code
_entity_poly.pdbx_strand_id
1 'polypeptide(L)'
;MKIRHALLALVVAVSVTGAIAWRSGWSAHADHVNALPTPSADLMQEPCRGSNAGTNSDEDLQADIETTQCLRQLRLNTYRWQAWYNALR
;
A
#
# COMPACT_ATOMS: atom_id res chain seq x y z
N MET A 1 -33.02 -3.68 -44.30
CA MET A 1 -32.69 -2.57 -43.36
C MET A 1 -32.72 -2.98 -41.87
N LYS A 2 -33.55 -3.92 -41.42
CA LYS A 2 -33.66 -4.33 -40.00
C LYS A 2 -32.38 -4.89 -39.35
N ILE A 3 -31.58 -5.69 -40.05
CA ILE A 3 -30.38 -6.35 -39.49
C ILE A 3 -29.27 -5.35 -39.11
N ARG A 4 -29.05 -4.31 -39.91
CA ARG A 4 -28.01 -3.30 -39.61
C ARG A 4 -28.30 -2.52 -38.32
N HIS A 5 -29.58 -2.24 -38.07
CA HIS A 5 -30.02 -1.56 -36.86
C HIS A 5 -29.94 -2.49 -35.64
N ALA A 6 -30.24 -3.78 -35.82
CA ALA A 6 -30.06 -4.79 -34.78
C ALA A 6 -28.57 -4.96 -34.39
N LEU A 7 -27.66 -4.97 -35.37
CA LEU A 7 -26.21 -5.03 -35.11
C LEU A 7 -25.70 -3.78 -34.40
N LEU A 8 -26.13 -2.59 -34.83
CA LEU A 8 -25.76 -1.33 -34.16
C LEU A 8 -26.26 -1.28 -32.71
N ALA A 9 -27.50 -1.69 -32.46
CA ALA A 9 -28.06 -1.75 -31.12
C ALA A 9 -27.28 -2.71 -30.21
N LEU A 10 -26.82 -3.84 -30.74
CA LEU A 10 -26.01 -4.82 -30.00
C LEU A 10 -24.64 -4.25 -29.63
N VAL A 11 -23.96 -3.56 -30.57
CA VAL A 11 -22.68 -2.91 -30.29
C VAL A 11 -22.83 -1.84 -29.20
N VAL A 12 -23.88 -1.02 -29.28
CA VAL A 12 -24.17 0.02 -28.27
C VAL A 12 -24.45 -0.62 -26.91
N ALA A 13 -25.27 -1.67 -26.86
CA ALA A 13 -25.56 -2.35 -25.60
C ALA A 13 -24.30 -2.93 -24.95
N VAL A 14 -23.43 -3.60 -25.72
CA VAL A 14 -22.16 -4.16 -25.21
C VAL A 14 -21.22 -3.06 -24.70
N SER A 15 -21.06 -1.98 -25.47
CA SER A 15 -20.16 -0.88 -25.08
C SER A 15 -20.65 -0.10 -23.87
N VAL A 16 -21.96 0.17 -23.78
CA VAL A 16 -22.57 0.80 -22.59
C VAL A 16 -22.44 -0.10 -21.36
N THR A 17 -22.70 -1.40 -21.50
CA THR A 17 -22.57 -2.35 -20.38
C THR A 17 -21.13 -2.44 -19.89
N GLY A 18 -20.16 -2.46 -20.81
CA GLY A 18 -18.74 -2.44 -20.47
C GLY A 18 -18.32 -1.17 -19.71
N ALA A 19 -18.79 0.00 -20.16
CA ALA A 19 -18.50 1.27 -19.50
C ALA A 19 -19.11 1.35 -18.08
N ILE A 20 -20.34 0.84 -17.91
CA ILE A 20 -21.00 0.77 -16.60
C ILE A 20 -20.25 -0.18 -15.68
N ALA A 21 -19.92 -1.39 -16.16
CA ALA A 21 -19.18 -2.40 -15.38
C ALA A 21 -17.78 -1.90 -14.95
N TRP A 22 -17.08 -1.16 -15.82
CA TRP A 22 -15.81 -0.54 -15.47
C TRP A 22 -15.97 0.50 -14.35
N ARG A 23 -16.97 1.39 -14.45
CA ARG A 23 -17.23 2.41 -13.43
C ARG A 23 -17.62 1.81 -12.09
N SER A 24 -18.53 0.84 -12.07
CA SER A 24 -18.97 0.19 -10.84
C SER A 24 -17.87 -0.65 -10.20
N GLY A 25 -17.02 -1.30 -11.00
CA GLY A 25 -15.84 -2.02 -10.50
C GLY A 25 -14.84 -1.10 -9.80
N TRP A 26 -14.59 0.10 -10.35
CA TRP A 26 -13.72 1.10 -9.71
C TRP A 26 -14.29 1.63 -8.40
N SER A 27 -15.58 1.93 -8.34
CA SER A 27 -16.24 2.40 -7.11
C SER A 27 -16.16 1.34 -6.00
N ALA A 28 -16.46 0.08 -6.30
CA ALA A 28 -16.38 -1.01 -5.33
C ALA A 28 -14.94 -1.23 -4.80
N HIS A 29 -13.92 -1.05 -5.65
CA HIS A 29 -12.53 -1.13 -5.23
C HIS A 29 -12.14 0.05 -4.31
N ALA A 30 -12.56 1.28 -4.63
CA ALA A 30 -12.26 2.46 -3.84
C ALA A 30 -12.89 2.40 -2.44
N ASP A 31 -14.13 1.92 -2.32
CA ASP A 31 -14.84 1.81 -1.05
C ASP A 31 -14.13 0.84 -0.09
N HIS A 32 -13.65 -0.30 -0.60
CA HIS A 32 -12.89 -1.27 0.19
C HIS A 32 -11.55 -0.68 0.69
N VAL A 33 -10.84 0.08 -0.14
CA VAL A 33 -9.56 0.70 0.25
C VAL A 33 -9.76 1.81 1.30
N ASN A 34 -10.82 2.62 1.15
CA ASN A 34 -11.13 3.70 2.09
C ASN A 34 -11.69 3.21 3.44
N ALA A 35 -12.22 2.00 3.51
CA ALA A 35 -12.72 1.39 4.73
C ALA A 35 -11.61 0.85 5.65
N LEU A 36 -10.38 0.71 5.15
CA LEU A 36 -9.24 0.27 5.95
C LEU A 36 -8.84 1.40 6.93
N PRO A 37 -8.65 1.11 8.23
CA PRO A 37 -8.19 2.09 9.19
C PRO A 37 -6.78 2.53 8.83
N THR A 38 -6.56 3.83 8.74
CA THR A 38 -5.22 4.36 8.44
C THR A 38 -4.20 3.90 9.49
N PRO A 39 -3.05 3.30 9.09
CA PRO A 39 -1.99 2.97 10.03
C PRO A 39 -1.41 4.25 10.66
N SER A 40 -0.88 4.16 11.88
CA SER A 40 -0.30 5.33 12.56
C SER A 40 0.88 5.91 11.78
N ALA A 41 1.02 7.24 11.75
CA ALA A 41 2.07 7.93 10.99
C ALA A 41 3.50 7.45 11.30
N ASP A 42 3.80 7.07 12.54
CA ASP A 42 5.11 6.54 12.94
C ASP A 42 5.49 5.24 12.24
N LEU A 43 4.50 4.48 11.75
CA LEU A 43 4.72 3.24 11.00
C LEU A 43 5.08 3.49 9.53
N MET A 44 4.86 4.70 9.03
CA MET A 44 5.14 5.10 7.65
C MET A 44 6.50 5.81 7.49
N GLN A 45 7.27 5.95 8.58
CA GLN A 45 8.62 6.52 8.52
C GLN A 45 9.59 5.56 7.82
N GLU A 46 10.58 6.12 7.11
CA GLU A 46 11.62 5.31 6.47
C GLU A 46 12.39 4.50 7.53
N PRO A 47 12.63 3.20 7.32
CA PRO A 47 13.48 2.41 8.19
C PRO A 47 14.87 3.03 8.27
N CYS A 48 15.50 3.00 9.44
CA CYS A 48 16.91 3.35 9.52
C CYS A 48 17.77 2.42 8.68
N ARG A 49 18.88 3.00 8.22
CA ARG A 49 19.95 2.30 7.53
C ARG A 49 21.14 2.21 8.47
N GLY A 50 21.84 1.08 8.45
CA GLY A 50 23.12 0.96 9.13
C GLY A 50 24.15 1.89 8.49
N SER A 51 25.05 2.43 9.31
CA SER A 51 26.23 3.14 8.85
C SER A 51 27.26 2.19 8.25
N ASN A 52 28.08 2.69 7.33
CA ASN A 52 29.28 1.96 6.87
C ASN A 52 30.41 2.17 7.88
N ALA A 53 31.38 1.25 7.91
CA ALA A 53 32.60 1.41 8.69
C ALA A 53 33.40 2.63 8.22
N GLY A 54 33.92 3.41 9.15
CA GLY A 54 34.73 4.61 8.94
C GLY A 54 36.21 4.37 9.23
N THR A 55 36.91 5.46 9.58
CA THR A 55 38.35 5.44 9.91
C THR A 55 38.64 5.66 11.40
N ASN A 56 37.60 5.89 12.22
CA ASN A 56 37.72 6.17 13.66
C ASN A 56 36.82 5.21 14.44
N SER A 57 37.43 4.38 15.29
CA SER A 57 36.72 3.36 16.06
C SER A 57 35.68 3.93 17.03
N ASP A 58 35.92 5.11 17.59
CA ASP A 58 35.01 5.71 18.57
C ASP A 58 33.75 6.26 17.89
N GLU A 59 33.93 6.86 16.71
CA GLU A 59 32.82 7.32 15.86
C GLU A 59 32.02 6.13 15.31
N ASP A 60 32.71 5.07 14.87
CA ASP A 60 32.07 3.85 14.39
C ASP A 60 31.28 3.14 15.51
N LEU A 61 31.83 3.06 16.72
CA LEU A 61 31.15 2.48 17.88
C LEU A 61 29.87 3.25 18.22
N GLN A 62 29.91 4.58 18.20
CA GLN A 62 28.73 5.41 18.43
C GLN A 62 27.67 5.17 17.34
N ALA A 63 28.07 5.10 16.07
CA ALA A 63 27.16 4.83 14.96
C ALA A 63 26.54 3.42 15.05
N ASP A 64 27.28 2.42 15.52
CA ASP A 64 26.79 1.06 15.77
C ASP A 64 25.76 1.01 16.91
N ILE A 65 25.97 1.79 17.98
CA ILE A 65 25.02 1.92 19.09
C ILE A 65 23.71 2.52 18.57
N GLU A 66 23.77 3.61 17.82
CA GLU A 66 22.60 4.27 17.23
C GLU A 66 21.86 3.35 16.25
N THR A 67 22.61 2.62 15.41
CA THR A 67 22.05 1.60 14.51
C THR A 67 21.32 0.53 15.29
N THR A 68 21.90 0.03 16.39
CA THR A 68 21.28 -1.00 17.23
C THR A 68 20.00 -0.50 17.90
N GLN A 69 20.00 0.73 18.41
CA GLN A 69 18.81 1.37 18.96
C GLN A 69 17.71 1.50 17.91
N CYS A 70 18.07 1.87 16.70
CA CYS A 70 17.09 1.99 15.64
C CYS A 70 16.54 0.63 15.16
N LEU A 71 17.37 -0.39 14.99
CA LEU A 71 16.92 -1.74 14.64
C LEU A 71 15.94 -2.31 15.69
N ARG A 72 16.11 -1.95 16.96
CA ARG A 72 15.12 -2.27 18.01
C ARG A 72 13.76 -1.63 17.71
N GLN A 73 13.74 -0.35 17.35
CA GLN A 73 12.49 0.34 16.98
C GLN A 73 11.86 -0.25 15.72
N LEU A 74 12.67 -0.61 14.73
CA LEU A 74 12.19 -1.28 13.52
C LEU A 74 11.45 -2.57 13.85
N ARG A 75 12.00 -3.40 14.76
CA ARG A 75 11.34 -4.64 15.21
C ARG A 75 10.00 -4.36 15.89
N LEU A 76 9.91 -3.32 16.72
CA LEU A 76 8.65 -2.93 17.35
C LEU A 76 7.62 -2.47 16.32
N ASN A 77 8.04 -1.68 15.33
CA ASN A 77 7.18 -1.25 14.23
C ASN A 77 6.66 -2.44 13.41
N THR A 78 7.48 -3.47 13.17
CA THR A 78 7.01 -4.71 12.53
C THR A 78 5.88 -5.38 13.33
N TYR A 79 5.99 -5.49 14.65
CA TYR A 79 4.92 -6.06 15.47
C TYR A 79 3.66 -5.20 15.47
N ARG A 80 3.80 -3.87 15.46
CA ARG A 80 2.66 -2.95 15.34
C ARG A 80 1.96 -3.08 13.98
N TRP A 81 2.71 -3.23 12.89
CA TRP A 81 2.15 -3.53 11.57
C TRP A 81 1.40 -4.87 11.55
N GLN A 82 1.97 -5.91 12.15
CA GLN A 82 1.30 -7.21 12.26
C GLN A 82 0.00 -7.09 13.08
N ALA A 83 0.02 -6.36 14.20
CA ALA A 83 -1.17 -6.13 15.01
C ALA A 83 -2.26 -5.36 14.24
N TRP A 84 -1.88 -4.31 13.51
CA TRP A 84 -2.80 -3.56 12.64
C TRP A 84 -3.41 -4.44 11.55
N TYR A 85 -2.60 -5.27 10.88
CA TYR A 85 -3.08 -6.18 9.85
C TYR A 85 -3.98 -7.29 10.42
N ASN A 86 -3.65 -7.82 11.60
CA ASN A 86 -4.47 -8.83 12.27
C ASN A 86 -5.81 -8.25 12.76
N ALA A 87 -5.87 -6.96 13.11
CA ALA A 87 -7.13 -6.29 13.44
C ALA A 87 -8.06 -6.08 12.23
N LEU A 88 -7.53 -6.25 11.02
CA LEU A 88 -8.27 -6.13 9.75
C LEU A 88 -8.81 -7.46 9.22
N ARG A 89 -8.35 -8.58 9.77
CA ARG A 89 -8.74 -9.93 9.39
C ARG A 89 -9.91 -10.41 10.25
#